data_AF-A0A1Y2EKT3-F1
#
_entry.id   AF-A0A1Y2EKT3-F1
#
_cell.length_a   1.000
_cell.length_b   1.000
_cell.length_c   1.000
_cell.angle_alpha   90.00
_cell.angle_beta   90.00
_cell.angle_gamma   90.00
#
_symmetry.space_group_name_H-M   'P 1'
#
loop_
_entity.id
_entity.type
_entity.pdbx_description
1 polymer ?
#
loop_
_entity_poly.entity_id
_entity_poly.type
_entity_poly.pdbx_seq_one_letter_code
_entity_poly.pdbx_strand_id
1 'polypeptide(L)' 'PFSCQLCNRKFTRQDHLKRHYRSLHAQTKPFDCPDCGKKFSRKDNLTQHFR' A
#
# COMPACT_ATOMS: atom_id res chain seq x y z
N PRO A 1 8.09 -13.28 -12.90
CA PRO A 1 7.44 -11.97 -13.19
C PRO A 1 6.11 -11.85 -12.44
N PHE A 2 5.91 -10.78 -11.67
CA PHE A 2 4.70 -10.60 -10.85
C PHE A 2 3.76 -9.61 -11.53
N SER A 3 2.66 -10.07 -12.11
CA SER A 3 1.68 -9.23 -12.80
C SER A 3 0.43 -8.98 -11.97
N CYS A 4 -0.08 -7.76 -12.01
CA CYS A 4 -1.39 -7.43 -11.47
C CYS A 4 -2.46 -7.86 -12.47
N GLN A 5 -3.42 -8.69 -12.04
CA GLN A 5 -4.49 -9.22 -12.90
C GLN A 5 -5.58 -8.17 -13.23
N LEU A 6 -5.62 -7.07 -12.49
CA LEU A 6 -6.64 -6.02 -12.65
C LEU A 6 -6.23 -4.94 -13.65
N CYS A 7 -4.94 -4.62 -13.72
CA CYS A 7 -4.44 -3.54 -14.58
C CYS A 7 -3.20 -3.94 -15.41
N ASN A 8 -2.90 -5.24 -15.48
CA ASN A 8 -1.79 -5.85 -16.23
C ASN A 8 -0.39 -5.25 -15.99
N ARG A 9 -0.19 -4.49 -14.90
CA ARG A 9 1.13 -3.98 -14.54
C ARG A 9 2.05 -5.12 -14.13
N LYS A 10 3.27 -5.11 -14.65
CA LYS A 10 4.32 -6.08 -14.31
C LYS A 10 5.27 -5.49 -13.28
N PHE A 11 5.65 -6.31 -12.31
CA PHE A 11 6.60 -6.01 -11.26
C PHE A 11 7.70 -7.06 -11.25
N THR A 12 8.90 -6.61 -10.93
CA THR A 12 10.08 -7.47 -10.75
C THR A 12 10.03 -8.24 -9.44
N ARG A 13 9.33 -7.70 -8.43
CA ARG A 13 9.24 -8.27 -7.07
C ARG A 13 7.80 -8.46 -6.61
N GLN A 14 7.56 -9.53 -5.84
CA GLN A 14 6.23 -9.85 -5.32
C GLN A 14 5.75 -8.80 -4.30
N ASP A 15 6.64 -8.28 -3.47
CA ASP A 15 6.29 -7.25 -2.48
C ASP A 15 5.83 -5.95 -3.16
N HIS A 16 6.40 -5.62 -4.32
CA HIS A 16 5.97 -4.48 -5.13
C HIS A 16 4.58 -4.69 -5.73
N LEU A 17 4.28 -5.88 -6.26
CA LEU A 17 2.93 -6.23 -6.71
C LEU A 17 1.93 -6.15 -5.55
N LYS A 18 2.26 -6.74 -4.40
CA LYS A 18 1.38 -6.77 -3.22
C LYS A 18 1.13 -5.37 -2.65
N ARG A 19 2.14 -4.48 -2.71
CA ARG A 19 2.00 -3.05 -2.37
C ARG A 19 1.10 -2.34 -3.37
N HIS A 20 1.37 -2.51 -4.67
CA HIS A 20 0.56 -1.93 -5.74
C HIS A 20 -0.92 -2.31 -5.59
N TYR A 21 -1.18 -3.60 -5.41
CA TYR A 21 -2.53 -4.11 -5.19
C TYR A 21 -3.17 -3.46 -3.96
N ARG A 22 -2.46 -3.40 -2.82
CA ARG A 22 -2.97 -2.75 -1.61
C ARG A 22 -3.18 -1.24 -1.74
N SER A 23 -2.45 -0.56 -2.60
CA SER A 23 -2.60 0.90 -2.78
C SER A 23 -3.69 1.30 -3.77
N LEU A 24 -3.93 0.47 -4.79
CA LEU A 24 -4.76 0.84 -5.95
C LEU A 24 -6.02 0.00 -6.10
N HIS A 25 -6.01 -1.23 -5.57
CA HIS A 25 -7.11 -2.17 -5.75
C HIS A 25 -7.75 -2.58 -4.42
N ALA A 26 -6.97 -2.74 -3.36
CA ALA A 26 -7.52 -2.86 -2.01
C ALA A 26 -7.79 -1.45 -1.46
N GLN A 27 -9.04 -1.14 -1.15
CA GLN A 27 -9.40 0.07 -0.41
C GLN A 27 -9.05 -0.04 1.09
N THR A 28 -8.30 -1.07 1.49
CA THR A 28 -7.89 -1.28 2.87
C THR A 28 -6.55 -0.60 3.11
N LYS A 29 -6.61 0.49 3.88
CA LYS A 29 -5.44 1.14 4.47
C LYS A 29 -5.31 0.63 5.90
N PRO A 30 -4.45 -0.37 6.17
CA PRO A 30 -4.40 -1.04 7.47
C PRO A 30 -3.64 -0.24 8.53
N PHE A 31 -3.03 0.90 8.16
CA PHE A 31 -2.25 1.72 9.08
C PHE A 31 -2.98 3.03 9.30
N ASP A 32 -3.63 3.18 10.43
CA ASP A 32 -4.25 4.43 10.85
C ASP A 32 -3.39 5.16 11.90
N CYS A 33 -3.46 6.49 11.87
CA CYS A 33 -2.92 7.33 12.92
C CYS A 33 -3.99 7.48 14.02
N PRO A 34 -3.68 7.11 15.29
CA PRO A 34 -4.63 7.19 16.39
C PRO A 34 -4.93 8.65 16.79
N ASP A 35 -4.00 9.59 16.57
CA ASP A 35 -4.21 11.01 16.91
C ASP A 35 -5.14 11.74 15.93
N CYS A 36 -5.04 11.46 14.63
CA CYS A 36 -5.79 12.21 13.61
C CYS A 36 -6.74 11.36 12.76
N GLY A 37 -6.79 10.04 12.98
CA GLY A 37 -7.61 9.10 12.22
C GLY A 37 -7.21 8.93 10.75
N LYS A 38 -6.11 9.56 10.29
CA LYS A 38 -5.64 9.44 8.91
C LYS A 38 -5.20 8.01 8.63
N LYS A 39 -5.72 7.45 7.54
CA LYS A 39 -5.37 6.11 7.07
C LYS A 39 -4.29 6.16 6.00
N PHE A 40 -3.30 5.28 6.13
CA PHE A 40 -2.15 5.12 5.27
C PHE A 40 -2.10 3.70 4.69
N SER A 41 -1.72 3.59 3.43
CA SER A 41 -1.55 2.30 2.76
C SER A 41 -0.26 1.59 3.17
N ARG A 42 0.67 2.29 3.83
CA ARG A 42 1.99 1.78 4.20
C ARG A 42 2.45 2.27 5.56
N LYS A 43 3.19 1.41 6.27
CA LYS A 43 3.76 1.70 7.60
C LYS A 43 4.80 2.82 7.54
N ASP A 44 5.65 2.85 6.53
CA ASP A 44 6.68 3.89 6.38
C ASP A 44 6.06 5.28 6.18
N ASN A 45 4.94 5.38 5.47
CA ASN A 45 4.19 6.64 5.37
C ASN A 45 3.60 7.06 6.73
N LEU A 46 3.08 6.11 7.51
CA LEU A 46 2.60 6.38 8.87
C LEU A 46 3.77 6.80 9.79
N THR A 47 4.91 6.12 9.72
CA THR A 47 6.11 6.48 10.50
C THR A 47 6.66 7.84 10.11
N GLN A 48 6.67 8.20 8.83
CA GLN A 48 7.03 9.54 8.38
C GLN A 48 6.02 10.58 8.86
N HIS A 49 4.73 10.24 8.95
CA HIS A 49 3.72 11.13 9.48
C HIS A 49 3.91 11.44 10.97
N PHE A 50 4.51 10.52 11.75
CA PHE A 50 4.82 10.72 13.17
C PHE A 50 6.18 11.37 13.44
N ARG A 51 7.02 11.53 12.42
CA ARG A 51 8.30 12.25 12.54
C ARG A 51 8.06 13.73 12.34
#